data_AF-A0A1I3HTZ4-F1
#
_entry.id   AF-A0A1I3HTZ4-F1
#
_cell.length_a   1.000
_cell.length_b   1.000
_cell.length_c   1.000
_cell.angle_alpha   90.00
_cell.angle_beta   90.00
_cell.angle_gamma   90.00
#
_symmetry.space_group_name_H-M   'P 1'
#
loop_
_entity.id
_entity.type
_entity.pdbx_description
1 polymer ?
#
loop_
_entity_poly.entity_id
_entity_poly.type
_entity_poly.pdbx_seq_one_letter_code
_entity_poly.pdbx_strand_id
1 'polypeptide(L)'
;MKKIDKQLSYAPAEFRVSYCGWASPAMREMHGIFRQQLALLCYDEAKSVEELSEALQSPREYIQDAVDSFCNVKMMKKIDGKYLTLFPMLHLKKNYEAGLLCYNFCEEHEIPKKINDLLFSLKDKIAALDFYGNDFDLSYLNWFLYTVTDNCMISEFRSYYSEKTDEVIMSNSDWRTHNYDFSLCASYNYADENIEDDHLERRLTQTSTYYQHLGNYRYNNVFDLKPFPCSFEENALGMGTSDMGRNKYLTSGNIDFYLNLVKGINREFTEEEKKCLEDFEKHGVVEKRGDSYKPMIPVFTEEVFSELEKIITRAVIPIVKEIAQATDKAMEEIMLPEMRGVKERIDQLYVFWLCSFLSPRQELYWYGMNVEGLEIPKDYKASAAALYIIK
;
A
#
# COMPACT_ATOMS: atom_id res chain seq x y z
N MET A 1 26.77 -22.39 -18.95
CA MET A 1 26.29 -21.03 -18.71
C MET A 1 25.23 -20.69 -19.75
N LYS A 2 24.03 -20.31 -19.31
CA LYS A 2 22.99 -19.81 -20.23
C LYS A 2 23.39 -18.40 -20.67
N LYS A 3 22.93 -17.97 -21.85
CA LYS A 3 23.21 -16.64 -22.42
C LYS A 3 22.87 -15.48 -21.46
N ILE A 4 21.86 -15.71 -20.61
CA ILE A 4 21.35 -14.79 -19.57
C ILE A 4 22.42 -14.46 -18.51
N ASP A 5 23.29 -15.40 -18.13
CA ASP A 5 24.25 -15.22 -17.01
C ASP A 5 25.31 -14.12 -17.29
N LYS A 6 25.72 -13.94 -18.56
CA LYS A 6 26.71 -12.88 -18.94
C LYS A 6 26.06 -11.53 -19.24
N GLN A 7 24.76 -11.52 -19.54
CA GLN A 7 24.05 -10.33 -19.98
C GLN A 7 23.88 -9.34 -18.81
N LEU A 8 23.65 -9.84 -17.59
CA LEU A 8 23.40 -9.02 -16.40
C LEU A 8 24.60 -8.21 -15.89
N SER A 9 25.83 -8.54 -16.29
CA SER A 9 27.04 -7.77 -15.93
C SER A 9 27.18 -6.47 -16.73
N TYR A 10 26.75 -6.48 -18.01
CA TYR A 10 26.89 -5.33 -18.92
C TYR A 10 25.55 -4.64 -19.24
N ALA A 11 24.44 -5.34 -19.03
CA ALA A 11 23.08 -4.89 -19.28
C ALA A 11 22.20 -5.41 -18.13
N PRO A 12 22.32 -4.81 -16.94
CA PRO A 12 21.62 -5.28 -15.74
C PRO A 12 20.10 -5.22 -15.94
N ALA A 13 19.39 -6.21 -15.40
CA ALA A 13 17.94 -6.16 -15.34
C ALA A 13 17.50 -5.02 -14.43
N GLU A 14 16.39 -4.37 -14.80
CA GLU A 14 15.73 -3.38 -13.96
C GLU A 14 14.83 -4.10 -12.95
N PHE A 15 14.68 -3.52 -11.76
CA PHE A 15 13.92 -4.11 -10.66
C PHE A 15 12.91 -3.10 -10.10
N ARG A 16 11.73 -3.61 -9.75
CA ARG A 16 10.78 -2.90 -8.90
C ARG A 16 10.51 -3.76 -7.68
N VAL A 17 10.86 -3.27 -6.51
CA VAL A 17 10.77 -4.02 -5.25
C VAL A 17 9.57 -3.52 -4.45
N SER A 18 8.76 -4.45 -3.96
CA SER A 18 7.57 -4.18 -3.15
C SER A 18 7.66 -4.95 -1.84
N TYR A 19 7.15 -4.38 -0.75
CA TYR A 19 7.30 -4.98 0.58
C TYR A 19 6.12 -4.68 1.50
N CYS A 20 6.00 -5.51 2.54
CA CYS A 20 5.16 -5.22 3.71
C CYS A 20 5.84 -5.67 5.00
N GLY A 21 5.38 -5.14 6.13
CA GLY A 21 5.98 -5.39 7.44
C GLY A 21 7.29 -4.62 7.63
N TRP A 22 8.15 -5.09 8.54
CA TRP A 22 9.41 -4.41 8.88
C TRP A 22 10.53 -4.76 7.90
N ALA A 23 10.34 -4.40 6.64
CA ALA A 23 11.29 -4.71 5.56
C ALA A 23 12.50 -3.78 5.48
N SER A 24 12.63 -2.78 6.37
CA SER A 24 13.70 -1.77 6.30
C SER A 24 15.12 -2.36 6.18
N PRO A 25 15.51 -3.43 6.91
CA PRO A 25 16.80 -4.08 6.68
C PRO A 25 16.92 -4.69 5.28
N ALA A 26 15.91 -5.46 4.85
CA ALA A 26 15.89 -6.08 3.53
C ALA A 26 15.94 -5.05 2.39
N MET A 27 15.23 -3.93 2.54
CA MET A 27 15.25 -2.82 1.58
C MET A 27 16.62 -2.14 1.48
N ARG A 28 17.37 -2.05 2.59
CA ARG A 28 18.76 -1.56 2.55
C ARG A 28 19.66 -2.53 1.79
N GLU A 29 19.48 -3.84 1.97
CA GLU A 29 20.25 -4.83 1.21
C GLU A 29 19.86 -4.85 -0.27
N MET A 30 18.61 -4.58 -0.64
CA MET A 30 18.19 -4.45 -2.04
C MET A 30 18.60 -3.13 -2.70
N HIS A 31 19.27 -2.23 -1.96
CA HIS A 31 19.70 -0.96 -2.50
C HIS A 31 20.94 -1.12 -3.39
N GLY A 32 20.73 -1.01 -4.70
CA GLY A 32 21.78 -0.95 -5.71
C GLY A 32 21.74 -2.11 -6.70
N ILE A 33 22.06 -1.79 -7.95
CA ILE A 33 21.93 -2.67 -9.11
C ILE A 33 22.68 -4.00 -8.91
N PHE A 34 23.92 -3.97 -8.42
CA PHE A 34 24.75 -5.17 -8.19
C PHE A 34 24.05 -6.20 -7.29
N ARG A 35 23.47 -5.74 -6.19
CA ARG A 35 22.79 -6.61 -5.21
C ARG A 35 21.48 -7.17 -5.77
N GLN A 36 20.76 -6.38 -6.56
CA GLN A 36 19.57 -6.85 -7.28
C GLN A 36 19.93 -7.96 -8.28
N GLN A 37 21.01 -7.81 -9.06
CA GLN A 37 21.44 -8.83 -10.02
C GLN A 37 21.83 -10.15 -9.32
N LEU A 38 22.46 -10.07 -8.15
CA LEU A 38 22.74 -11.27 -7.32
C LEU A 38 21.45 -12.00 -6.94
N ALA A 39 20.42 -11.28 -6.52
CA ALA A 39 19.14 -11.88 -6.16
C ALA A 39 18.49 -12.60 -7.35
N LEU A 40 18.47 -11.99 -8.54
CA LEU A 40 17.92 -12.60 -9.75
C LEU A 40 18.74 -13.81 -10.22
N LEU A 41 20.07 -13.73 -10.17
CA LEU A 41 20.93 -14.87 -10.51
C LEU A 41 20.67 -16.08 -9.61
N CYS A 42 20.40 -15.85 -8.32
CA CYS A 42 20.08 -16.90 -7.35
C CYS A 42 18.59 -17.26 -7.30
N TYR A 43 17.75 -16.82 -8.24
CA TYR A 43 16.30 -17.02 -8.15
C TYR A 43 15.85 -18.42 -8.54
N ASP A 44 16.18 -18.82 -9.78
CA ASP A 44 15.74 -20.10 -10.35
C ASP A 44 16.55 -21.28 -9.82
N GLU A 45 17.82 -21.04 -9.51
CA GLU A 45 18.79 -22.06 -9.14
C GLU A 45 19.75 -21.52 -8.08
N ALA A 46 20.09 -22.37 -7.11
CA ALA A 46 21.09 -22.00 -6.12
C ALA A 46 22.48 -21.90 -6.79
N LYS A 47 23.20 -20.80 -6.58
CA LYS A 47 24.52 -20.56 -7.17
C LYS A 47 25.61 -20.41 -6.11
N SER A 48 26.81 -20.90 -6.40
CA SER A 48 27.99 -20.70 -5.55
C SER A 48 28.59 -19.30 -5.75
N VAL A 49 29.47 -18.90 -4.83
CA VAL A 49 30.20 -17.62 -4.92
C VAL A 49 31.08 -17.58 -6.19
N GLU A 50 31.65 -18.71 -6.60
CA GLU A 50 32.41 -18.83 -7.85
C GLU A 50 31.51 -18.60 -9.07
N GLU A 51 30.36 -19.27 -9.13
CA GLU A 51 29.41 -19.13 -10.25
C GLU A 51 28.92 -17.69 -10.39
N LEU A 52 28.67 -17.00 -9.25
CA LEU A 52 28.23 -15.60 -9.22
C LEU A 52 29.36 -14.62 -9.56
N SER A 53 30.58 -14.86 -9.06
CA SER A 53 31.77 -14.07 -9.35
C SER A 53 32.09 -14.09 -10.85
N GLU A 54 31.99 -15.26 -11.49
CA GLU A 54 32.17 -15.41 -12.93
C GLU A 54 31.07 -14.71 -13.74
N ALA A 55 29.81 -14.81 -13.29
CA ALA A 55 28.67 -14.20 -13.98
C ALA A 55 28.73 -12.65 -13.96
N LEU A 56 29.03 -12.06 -12.80
CA LEU A 56 29.06 -10.61 -12.60
C LEU A 56 30.44 -9.97 -12.83
N GLN A 57 31.47 -10.78 -13.13
CA GLN A 57 32.86 -10.35 -13.24
C GLN A 57 33.34 -9.53 -12.03
N SER A 58 32.94 -9.97 -10.84
CA SER A 58 33.18 -9.27 -9.59
C SER A 58 34.01 -10.13 -8.63
N PRO A 59 34.93 -9.55 -7.83
CA PRO A 59 35.72 -10.31 -6.86
C PRO A 59 34.86 -11.14 -5.89
N ARG A 60 35.34 -12.34 -5.57
CA ARG A 60 34.61 -13.32 -4.73
C ARG A 60 34.28 -12.77 -3.36
N GLU A 61 35.16 -11.93 -2.81
CA GLU A 61 35.02 -11.32 -1.50
C GLU A 61 33.79 -10.41 -1.43
N TYR A 62 33.53 -9.63 -2.48
CA TYR A 62 32.33 -8.77 -2.55
C TYR A 62 31.05 -9.57 -2.74
N ILE A 63 31.12 -10.66 -3.52
CA ILE A 63 29.99 -11.58 -3.69
C ILE A 63 29.66 -12.23 -2.35
N GLN A 64 30.67 -12.77 -1.67
CA GLN A 64 30.56 -13.43 -0.37
C GLN A 64 29.92 -12.51 0.69
N ASP A 65 30.43 -11.27 0.81
CA ASP A 65 29.88 -10.27 1.72
C ASP A 65 28.39 -9.97 1.43
N ALA A 66 28.04 -9.77 0.16
CA ALA A 66 26.66 -9.50 -0.24
C ALA A 66 25.70 -10.67 0.05
N VAL A 67 26.07 -11.91 -0.31
CA VAL A 67 25.19 -13.08 -0.11
C VAL A 67 25.07 -13.49 1.36
N ASP A 68 26.12 -13.28 2.17
CA ASP A 68 26.04 -13.49 3.62
C ASP A 68 25.16 -12.43 4.28
N SER A 69 25.24 -11.17 3.83
CA SER A 69 24.34 -10.12 4.28
C SER A 69 22.87 -10.42 3.94
N PHE A 70 22.59 -10.91 2.72
CA PHE A 70 21.25 -11.37 2.35
C PHE A 70 20.75 -12.55 3.21
N CYS A 71 21.62 -13.49 3.57
CA CYS A 71 21.27 -14.56 4.51
C CYS A 71 20.93 -13.99 5.90
N ASN A 72 21.70 -13.03 6.39
CA ASN A 72 21.48 -12.41 7.71
C ASN A 72 20.12 -11.74 7.83
N VAL A 73 19.63 -11.13 6.75
CA VAL A 73 18.29 -10.51 6.70
C VAL A 73 17.20 -11.45 6.17
N LYS A 74 17.48 -12.75 6.03
CA LYS A 74 16.54 -13.81 5.58
C LYS A 74 15.97 -13.60 4.16
N MET A 75 16.72 -12.95 3.28
CA MET A 75 16.37 -12.81 1.86
C MET A 75 16.91 -13.94 0.99
N MET A 76 17.95 -14.63 1.46
CA MET A 76 18.52 -15.81 0.83
C MET A 76 18.73 -16.92 1.87
N LYS A 77 18.85 -18.16 1.40
CA LYS A 77 19.39 -19.27 2.20
C LYS A 77 20.60 -19.90 1.53
N LYS A 78 21.46 -20.48 2.37
CA LYS A 78 22.60 -21.28 1.95
C LYS A 78 22.21 -22.77 1.91
N ILE A 79 22.45 -23.43 0.78
CA ILE A 79 22.21 -24.86 0.55
C ILE A 79 23.49 -25.43 -0.04
N ASP A 80 24.16 -26.35 0.68
CA ASP A 80 25.38 -27.04 0.22
C ASP A 80 26.46 -26.11 -0.36
N GLY A 81 26.68 -24.96 0.28
CA GLY A 81 27.67 -23.97 -0.17
C GLY A 81 27.19 -23.03 -1.28
N LYS A 82 25.97 -23.20 -1.77
CA LYS A 82 25.31 -22.33 -2.76
C LYS A 82 24.22 -21.47 -2.11
N TYR A 83 23.77 -20.43 -2.80
CA TYR A 83 22.82 -19.44 -2.29
C TYR A 83 21.57 -19.40 -3.18
N LEU A 84 20.39 -19.35 -2.55
CA LEU A 84 19.08 -19.30 -3.22
C LEU A 84 18.24 -18.15 -2.65
N THR A 85 17.59 -17.38 -3.53
CA THR A 85 16.69 -16.27 -3.17
C THR A 85 15.37 -16.78 -2.59
N LEU A 86 14.87 -16.12 -1.54
CA LEU A 86 13.69 -16.51 -0.74
C LEU A 86 12.49 -15.56 -0.87
N PHE A 87 12.46 -14.73 -1.91
CA PHE A 87 11.33 -13.86 -2.21
C PHE A 87 10.97 -14.00 -3.69
N PRO A 88 9.69 -13.85 -4.05
CA PRO A 88 9.23 -14.15 -5.39
C PRO A 88 9.60 -12.99 -6.31
N MET A 89 9.96 -13.35 -7.54
CA MET A 89 10.31 -12.43 -8.60
C MET A 89 9.50 -12.76 -9.85
N LEU A 90 8.63 -11.85 -10.26
CA LEU A 90 7.83 -11.98 -11.48
C LEU A 90 8.55 -11.26 -12.60
N HIS A 91 8.56 -11.85 -13.78
CA HIS A 91 8.83 -11.07 -14.98
C HIS A 91 7.88 -9.87 -15.06
N LEU A 92 8.36 -8.67 -15.42
CA LEU A 92 7.56 -7.44 -15.42
C LEU A 92 6.33 -7.58 -16.34
N LYS A 93 6.48 -8.26 -17.47
CA LYS A 93 5.36 -8.63 -18.35
C LYS A 93 4.26 -9.43 -17.62
N LYS A 94 4.64 -10.39 -16.77
CA LYS A 94 3.69 -11.19 -15.99
C LYS A 94 3.05 -10.39 -14.86
N ASN A 95 3.79 -9.47 -14.26
CA ASN A 95 3.25 -8.51 -13.30
C ASN A 95 2.17 -7.61 -13.96
N TYR A 96 2.44 -7.09 -15.16
CA TYR A 96 1.45 -6.32 -15.92
C TYR A 96 0.24 -7.16 -16.34
N GLU A 97 0.44 -8.41 -16.79
CA GLU A 97 -0.65 -9.33 -17.14
C GLU A 97 -1.59 -9.56 -15.93
N ALA A 98 -1.02 -9.80 -14.74
CA ALA A 98 -1.77 -9.94 -13.49
C ALA A 98 -2.55 -8.66 -13.11
N GLY A 99 -1.89 -7.50 -13.16
CA GLY A 99 -2.54 -6.23 -12.85
C GLY A 99 -3.65 -5.87 -13.85
N LEU A 100 -3.44 -6.14 -15.14
CA LEU A 100 -4.41 -5.86 -16.20
C LEU A 100 -5.66 -6.76 -16.08
N LEU A 101 -5.48 -8.03 -15.72
CA LEU A 101 -6.60 -8.94 -15.46
C LEU A 101 -7.55 -8.36 -14.41
N CYS A 102 -7.00 -7.91 -13.28
CA CYS A 102 -7.80 -7.33 -12.19
C CYS A 102 -8.42 -6.00 -12.59
N TYR A 103 -7.66 -5.13 -13.26
CA TYR A 103 -8.15 -3.85 -13.76
C TYR A 103 -9.33 -4.00 -14.72
N ASN A 104 -9.19 -4.87 -15.74
CA ASN A 104 -10.25 -5.11 -16.72
C ASN A 104 -11.50 -5.66 -16.05
N PHE A 105 -11.35 -6.60 -15.11
CA PHE A 105 -12.49 -7.09 -14.33
C PHE A 105 -13.18 -5.94 -13.56
N CYS A 106 -12.40 -5.09 -12.89
CA CYS A 106 -12.93 -3.95 -12.14
C CYS A 106 -13.70 -2.96 -13.01
N GLU A 107 -13.20 -2.64 -14.20
CA GLU A 107 -13.87 -1.76 -15.15
C GLU A 107 -15.13 -2.41 -15.74
N GLU A 108 -15.04 -3.65 -16.26
CA GLU A 108 -16.16 -4.37 -16.88
C GLU A 108 -17.34 -4.60 -15.92
N HIS A 109 -17.05 -4.78 -14.63
CA HIS A 109 -18.03 -5.04 -13.58
C HIS A 109 -18.39 -3.81 -12.75
N GLU A 110 -17.92 -2.62 -13.13
CA GLU A 110 -18.14 -1.34 -12.44
C GLU A 110 -17.86 -1.42 -10.92
N ILE A 111 -16.79 -2.11 -10.53
CA ILE A 111 -16.43 -2.35 -9.13
C ILE A 111 -16.31 -1.02 -8.33
N PRO A 112 -15.64 0.03 -8.83
CA PRO A 112 -15.58 1.33 -8.15
C PRO A 112 -16.96 1.91 -7.83
N LYS A 113 -17.89 1.84 -8.79
CA LYS A 113 -19.26 2.32 -8.63
C LYS A 113 -20.01 1.50 -7.57
N LYS A 114 -19.91 0.16 -7.62
CA LYS A 114 -20.54 -0.72 -6.62
C LYS A 114 -20.05 -0.40 -5.20
N ILE A 115 -18.75 -0.17 -5.03
CA ILE A 115 -18.17 0.19 -3.73
C ILE A 115 -18.69 1.57 -3.28
N ASN A 116 -18.73 2.55 -4.17
CA ASN A 116 -19.26 3.87 -3.88
C ASN A 116 -20.75 3.81 -3.46
N ASP A 117 -21.59 3.17 -4.25
CA ASP A 117 -23.02 3.00 -3.97
C ASP A 117 -23.26 2.29 -2.63
N LEU A 118 -22.43 1.28 -2.33
CA LEU A 118 -22.43 0.58 -1.05
C LEU A 118 -22.15 1.54 0.11
N LEU A 119 -21.11 2.38 0.02
CA LEU A 119 -20.81 3.37 1.07
C LEU A 119 -21.96 4.37 1.25
N PHE A 120 -22.57 4.84 0.16
CA PHE A 120 -23.77 5.67 0.23
C PHE A 120 -24.95 4.97 0.91
N SER A 121 -25.15 3.68 0.67
CA SER A 121 -26.17 2.88 1.36
C SER A 121 -25.89 2.70 2.87
N LEU A 122 -24.65 2.88 3.30
CA LEU A 122 -24.22 2.79 4.70
C LEU A 122 -24.24 4.14 5.42
N LYS A 123 -24.54 5.26 4.74
CA LYS A 123 -24.48 6.63 5.28
C LYS A 123 -25.08 6.74 6.67
N ASP A 124 -26.33 6.31 6.83
CA ASP A 124 -27.06 6.47 8.10
C ASP A 124 -26.46 5.60 9.21
N LYS A 125 -25.92 4.43 8.87
CA LYS A 125 -25.25 3.55 9.84
C LYS A 125 -23.91 4.13 10.30
N ILE A 126 -23.16 4.72 9.37
CA ILE A 126 -21.90 5.40 9.67
C ILE A 126 -22.19 6.64 10.53
N ALA A 127 -23.14 7.49 10.14
CA ALA A 127 -23.51 8.69 10.88
C ALA A 127 -24.08 8.39 12.29
N ALA A 128 -24.63 7.19 12.51
CA ALA A 128 -25.10 6.77 13.82
C ALA A 128 -23.97 6.38 14.81
N LEU A 129 -22.73 6.25 14.34
CA LEU A 129 -21.57 6.00 15.21
C LEU A 129 -21.18 7.28 15.97
N ASP A 130 -20.72 7.11 17.21
CA ASP A 130 -20.36 8.22 18.11
C ASP A 130 -18.90 8.67 17.90
N PHE A 131 -18.61 9.26 16.74
CA PHE A 131 -17.33 9.88 16.44
C PHE A 131 -17.49 11.36 16.11
N TYR A 132 -16.45 12.16 16.36
CA TYR A 132 -16.46 13.55 15.95
C TYR A 132 -16.39 13.64 14.43
N GLY A 133 -17.37 14.31 13.82
CA GLY A 133 -17.51 14.41 12.36
C GLY A 133 -18.52 13.43 11.77
N ASN A 134 -19.30 12.73 12.59
CA ASN A 134 -20.43 11.92 12.13
C ASN A 134 -21.55 12.75 11.44
N ASP A 135 -21.52 14.08 11.59
CA ASP A 135 -22.35 15.06 10.91
C ASP A 135 -21.77 15.56 9.57
N PHE A 136 -20.55 15.16 9.20
CA PHE A 136 -19.92 15.61 7.97
C PHE A 136 -20.58 14.96 6.74
N ASP A 137 -20.54 15.67 5.61
CA ASP A 137 -21.04 15.13 4.36
C ASP A 137 -20.28 13.86 3.97
N LEU A 138 -21.02 12.85 3.50
CA LEU A 138 -20.41 11.55 3.17
C LEU A 138 -19.36 11.70 2.06
N SER A 139 -19.56 12.61 1.09
CA SER A 139 -18.58 12.89 0.05
C SER A 139 -17.26 13.45 0.59
N TYR A 140 -17.28 14.12 1.74
CA TYR A 140 -16.09 14.55 2.46
C TYR A 140 -15.44 13.37 3.19
N LEU A 141 -16.23 12.57 3.91
CA LEU A 141 -15.76 11.38 4.63
C LEU A 141 -15.20 10.30 3.68
N ASN A 142 -15.74 10.18 2.47
CA ASN A 142 -15.32 9.21 1.45
C ASN A 142 -13.84 9.30 1.11
N TRP A 143 -13.22 10.48 1.29
CA TRP A 143 -11.78 10.63 1.11
C TRP A 143 -10.94 9.70 1.98
N PHE A 144 -11.37 9.37 3.21
CA PHE A 144 -10.71 8.32 4.00
C PHE A 144 -11.47 6.99 3.98
N LEU A 145 -12.80 7.01 3.87
CA LEU A 145 -13.59 5.77 3.84
C LEU A 145 -13.22 4.87 2.66
N TYR A 146 -12.82 5.42 1.51
CA TYR A 146 -12.32 4.60 0.40
C TYR A 146 -11.08 3.78 0.78
N THR A 147 -10.12 4.37 1.48
CA THR A 147 -8.94 3.64 1.98
C THR A 147 -9.32 2.64 3.08
N VAL A 148 -10.23 3.00 3.99
CA VAL A 148 -10.72 2.06 5.02
C VAL A 148 -11.41 0.87 4.38
N THR A 149 -12.24 1.12 3.36
CA THR A 149 -12.97 0.10 2.61
C THR A 149 -12.02 -0.84 1.88
N ASP A 150 -11.01 -0.30 1.20
CA ASP A 150 -9.97 -1.10 0.58
C ASP A 150 -9.19 -1.96 1.59
N ASN A 151 -8.83 -1.41 2.75
CA ASN A 151 -8.18 -2.19 3.81
C ASN A 151 -9.08 -3.33 4.34
N CYS A 152 -10.40 -3.09 4.47
CA CYS A 152 -11.39 -4.12 4.79
C CYS A 152 -11.44 -5.19 3.68
N MET A 153 -11.46 -4.79 2.41
CA MET A 153 -11.45 -5.73 1.28
C MET A 153 -10.18 -6.57 1.24
N ILE A 154 -9.00 -5.97 1.43
CA ILE A 154 -7.71 -6.68 1.51
C ILE A 154 -7.74 -7.72 2.64
N SER A 155 -8.30 -7.38 3.80
CA SER A 155 -8.44 -8.34 4.90
C SER A 155 -9.31 -9.53 4.48
N GLU A 156 -10.43 -9.28 3.81
CA GLU A 156 -11.34 -10.35 3.38
C GLU A 156 -10.77 -11.19 2.21
N PHE A 157 -10.02 -10.58 1.28
CA PHE A 157 -9.27 -11.34 0.27
C PHE A 157 -8.29 -12.29 0.94
N ARG A 158 -7.52 -11.83 1.94
CA ARG A 158 -6.60 -12.70 2.69
C ARG A 158 -7.34 -13.84 3.37
N SER A 159 -8.47 -13.58 4.02
CA SER A 159 -9.28 -14.63 4.63
C SER A 159 -9.78 -15.64 3.59
N TYR A 160 -10.31 -15.15 2.46
CA TYR A 160 -10.78 -16.00 1.36
C TYR A 160 -9.70 -16.95 0.82
N TYR A 161 -8.47 -16.46 0.64
CA TYR A 161 -7.36 -17.28 0.15
C TYR A 161 -6.71 -18.14 1.24
N SER A 162 -6.67 -17.67 2.50
CA SER A 162 -6.18 -18.48 3.65
C SER A 162 -6.97 -19.76 3.84
N GLU A 163 -8.30 -19.69 3.70
CA GLU A 163 -9.17 -20.86 3.82
C GLU A 163 -8.88 -21.93 2.75
N LYS A 164 -8.23 -21.56 1.64
CA LYS A 164 -7.88 -22.49 0.55
C LYS A 164 -6.50 -23.13 0.71
N THR A 165 -5.59 -22.51 1.45
CA THR A 165 -4.18 -22.93 1.50
C THR A 165 -3.83 -23.75 2.75
N ASP A 166 -4.79 -24.07 3.62
CA ASP A 166 -4.59 -24.75 4.93
C ASP A 166 -3.57 -24.04 5.87
N GLU A 167 -3.12 -22.84 5.51
CA GLU A 167 -2.20 -21.98 6.27
C GLU A 167 -2.91 -20.68 6.67
N VAL A 168 -2.68 -20.22 7.91
CA VAL A 168 -3.21 -18.93 8.39
C VAL A 168 -2.46 -17.80 7.69
N ILE A 169 -3.04 -17.22 6.64
CA ILE A 169 -2.44 -16.09 5.93
C ILE A 169 -2.92 -14.77 6.58
N MET A 170 -2.06 -14.24 7.44
CA MET A 170 -1.90 -12.82 7.79
C MET A 170 -3.15 -12.03 8.22
N SER A 171 -3.23 -11.65 9.50
CA SER A 171 -4.09 -10.53 9.93
C SER A 171 -3.42 -9.18 9.63
N ASN A 172 -4.20 -8.11 9.48
CA ASN A 172 -3.68 -6.74 9.26
C ASN A 172 -2.78 -6.23 10.42
N SER A 173 -2.82 -6.87 11.59
CA SER A 173 -2.08 -6.46 12.80
C SER A 173 -0.82 -7.29 13.08
N ASP A 174 -0.63 -8.45 12.44
CA ASP A 174 0.57 -9.28 12.65
C ASP A 174 1.10 -9.84 11.32
N TRP A 175 1.98 -9.07 10.69
CA TRP A 175 2.72 -9.48 9.48
C TRP A 175 3.85 -10.46 9.79
N ARG A 176 4.10 -10.76 11.07
CA ARG A 176 5.15 -11.68 11.50
C ARG A 176 4.65 -13.11 11.39
N THR A 177 5.41 -13.96 10.70
CA THR A 177 5.34 -15.39 10.97
C THR A 177 6.33 -15.72 12.09
N HIS A 178 6.28 -16.94 12.64
CA HIS A 178 7.28 -17.39 13.63
C HIS A 178 8.73 -17.19 13.15
N ASN A 179 8.96 -17.08 11.83
CA ASN A 179 10.30 -17.05 11.23
C ASN A 179 10.60 -15.77 10.42
N TYR A 180 9.63 -14.93 10.07
CA TYR A 180 9.86 -13.79 9.17
C TYR A 180 9.21 -12.50 9.65
N ASP A 181 9.98 -11.41 9.52
CA ASP A 181 9.58 -10.08 9.94
C ASP A 181 9.11 -9.18 8.76
N PHE A 182 8.93 -9.74 7.57
CA PHE A 182 8.46 -9.00 6.41
C PHE A 182 8.08 -9.96 5.28
N SER A 183 7.34 -9.43 4.31
CA SER A 183 7.25 -10.01 2.97
C SER A 183 7.88 -9.04 1.97
N LEU A 184 8.63 -9.60 1.04
CA LEU A 184 9.28 -8.89 -0.06
C LEU A 184 8.83 -9.58 -1.35
N CYS A 185 8.61 -8.84 -2.41
CA CYS A 185 8.48 -9.34 -3.77
C CYS A 185 9.14 -8.34 -4.72
N ALA A 186 9.50 -8.80 -5.93
CA ALA A 186 10.02 -7.88 -6.93
C ALA A 186 9.57 -8.23 -8.34
N SER A 187 9.40 -7.26 -9.21
CA SER A 187 9.33 -7.51 -10.65
C SER A 187 10.65 -7.15 -11.32
N TYR A 188 10.98 -7.85 -12.40
CA TYR A 188 12.19 -7.57 -13.18
C TYR A 188 11.94 -7.59 -14.69
N ASN A 189 12.73 -6.84 -15.44
CA ASN A 189 12.78 -6.86 -16.90
C ASN A 189 14.23 -6.83 -17.35
N TYR A 190 14.57 -7.61 -18.38
CA TYR A 190 15.90 -7.57 -18.95
C TYR A 190 16.09 -6.29 -19.77
N ALA A 191 17.32 -5.77 -19.81
CA ALA A 191 17.63 -4.50 -20.46
C ALA A 191 17.41 -4.50 -21.99
N ASP A 192 17.35 -5.67 -22.63
CA ASP A 192 17.04 -5.83 -24.06
C ASP A 192 15.55 -6.06 -24.34
N GLU A 193 14.71 -6.04 -23.31
CA GLU A 193 13.27 -6.17 -23.45
C GLU A 193 12.60 -4.80 -23.41
N ASN A 194 11.93 -4.48 -24.52
CA ASN A 194 10.93 -3.41 -24.52
C ASN A 194 9.57 -4.02 -24.20
N ILE A 195 9.02 -3.63 -23.06
CA ILE A 195 7.65 -3.98 -22.70
C ILE A 195 6.81 -2.74 -23.02
N GLU A 196 6.09 -2.79 -24.14
CA GLU A 196 5.11 -1.76 -24.48
C GLU A 196 3.91 -1.90 -23.53
N ASP A 197 3.59 -0.83 -22.79
CA ASP A 197 2.29 -0.71 -22.11
C ASP A 197 1.31 -0.11 -23.14
N ASP A 198 0.49 -0.96 -23.73
CA ASP A 198 -0.52 -0.59 -24.74
C ASP A 198 -1.75 0.08 -24.13
N HIS A 199 -1.73 0.40 -22.84
CA HIS A 199 -2.88 0.88 -22.07
C HIS A 199 -2.62 2.22 -21.36
N LEU A 200 -2.15 3.21 -22.13
CA LEU A 200 -1.80 4.57 -21.67
C LEU A 200 -2.93 5.38 -20.98
N GLU A 201 -4.18 4.92 -21.00
CA GLU A 201 -5.34 5.66 -20.48
C GLU A 201 -6.12 4.89 -19.39
N ARG A 202 -5.43 4.17 -18.51
CA ARG A 202 -6.10 3.56 -17.35
C ARG A 202 -6.64 4.63 -16.40
N ARG A 203 -7.81 4.34 -15.84
CA ARG A 203 -8.55 5.19 -14.91
C ARG A 203 -8.08 4.98 -13.47
N LEU A 204 -6.83 5.34 -13.21
CA LEU A 204 -6.15 5.10 -11.93
C LEU A 204 -5.70 6.42 -11.32
N THR A 205 -5.74 6.55 -10.00
CA THR A 205 -5.19 7.71 -9.28
C THR A 205 -4.04 7.27 -8.37
N GLN A 206 -2.97 8.06 -8.29
CA GLN A 206 -1.92 7.83 -7.31
C GLN A 206 -2.45 7.96 -5.88
N THR A 207 -2.16 6.97 -5.03
CA THR A 207 -2.56 6.94 -3.62
C THR A 207 -1.35 6.86 -2.71
N SER A 208 -1.44 7.40 -1.51
CA SER A 208 -0.39 7.32 -0.50
C SER A 208 -1.01 7.18 0.87
N THR A 209 -0.45 6.35 1.75
CA THR A 209 -0.94 6.26 3.12
C THR A 209 0.19 6.43 4.11
N TYR A 210 0.03 7.37 5.02
CA TYR A 210 0.97 7.66 6.09
C TYR A 210 0.27 7.61 7.45
N TYR A 211 0.95 6.97 8.40
CA TYR A 211 0.48 6.82 9.77
C TYR A 211 1.51 7.41 10.72
N GLN A 212 1.07 8.30 11.61
CA GLN A 212 1.91 8.92 12.61
C GLN A 212 1.35 8.68 14.01
N HIS A 213 2.21 8.22 14.91
CA HIS A 213 1.90 8.18 16.34
C HIS A 213 2.27 9.51 16.99
N LEU A 214 1.28 10.16 17.59
CA LEU A 214 1.41 11.41 18.34
C LEU A 214 0.97 11.16 19.78
N GLY A 215 1.87 10.58 20.58
CA GLY A 215 1.53 10.09 21.92
C GLY A 215 0.59 8.89 21.84
N ASN A 216 -0.60 9.01 22.46
CA ASN A 216 -1.63 7.97 22.43
C ASN A 216 -2.53 8.02 21.19
N TYR A 217 -2.31 8.97 20.29
CA TYR A 217 -3.15 9.17 19.11
C TYR A 217 -2.45 8.65 17.86
N ARG A 218 -3.22 8.05 16.96
CA ARG A 218 -2.81 7.71 15.59
C ARG A 218 -3.42 8.74 14.64
N TYR A 219 -2.57 9.58 14.07
CA TYR A 219 -2.92 10.51 13.00
C TYR A 219 -2.67 9.83 11.65
N ASN A 220 -3.73 9.73 10.84
CA ASN A 220 -3.71 9.02 9.58
C ASN A 220 -3.90 10.03 8.45
N ASN A 221 -3.02 9.96 7.45
CA ASN A 221 -3.10 10.73 6.23
C ASN A 221 -3.12 9.74 5.06
N VAL A 222 -4.30 9.52 4.47
CA VAL A 222 -4.45 8.57 3.35
C VAL A 222 -4.30 9.24 1.98
N PHE A 223 -3.78 10.48 1.96
CA PHE A 223 -3.63 11.24 0.73
C PHE A 223 -2.60 12.39 0.86
N ASP A 224 -1.34 12.19 0.46
CA ASP A 224 -0.22 13.14 0.63
C ASP A 224 0.52 13.50 -0.67
N LEU A 225 0.11 12.87 -1.79
CA LEU A 225 0.52 13.18 -3.15
C LEU A 225 -0.65 13.83 -3.91
N LYS A 226 -0.39 14.67 -4.90
CA LYS A 226 -1.48 15.23 -5.72
C LYS A 226 -2.15 14.10 -6.50
N PRO A 227 -3.50 14.05 -6.60
CA PRO A 227 -4.17 12.97 -7.27
C PRO A 227 -4.11 13.24 -8.77
N PHE A 228 -3.19 12.58 -9.44
CA PHE A 228 -3.13 12.59 -10.89
C PHE A 228 -3.33 11.18 -11.42
N PRO A 229 -3.86 11.05 -12.65
CA PRO A 229 -3.80 9.80 -13.39
C PRO A 229 -2.38 9.25 -13.33
N CYS A 230 -2.21 8.04 -12.80
CA CYS A 230 -0.90 7.38 -12.82
C CYS A 230 -0.80 6.45 -14.04
N SER A 231 0.39 6.39 -14.63
CA SER A 231 0.76 5.30 -15.53
C SER A 231 1.32 4.13 -14.72
N PHE A 232 1.22 2.89 -15.21
CA PHE A 232 1.81 1.73 -14.53
C PHE A 232 3.35 1.80 -14.49
N GLU A 233 3.97 2.64 -15.32
CA GLU A 233 5.40 2.97 -15.28
C GLU A 233 5.79 3.72 -14.00
N GLU A 234 4.87 4.50 -13.41
CA GLU A 234 5.10 5.31 -12.21
C GLU A 234 4.75 4.59 -10.89
N ASN A 235 4.25 3.35 -10.94
CA ASN A 235 3.99 2.52 -9.75
C ASN A 235 5.30 1.95 -9.16
N ALA A 236 6.27 2.82 -8.88
CA ALA A 236 7.15 2.55 -7.76
C ALA A 236 6.28 2.76 -6.50
N LEU A 237 6.01 1.69 -5.76
CA LEU A 237 5.55 1.71 -4.36
C LEU A 237 6.57 2.41 -3.41
N GLY A 238 7.42 3.28 -3.95
CA GLY A 238 8.51 3.94 -3.30
C GLY A 238 8.02 5.23 -2.67
N MET A 239 7.88 5.20 -1.35
CA MET A 239 8.05 6.33 -0.42
C MET A 239 8.13 7.70 -1.11
N GLY A 240 6.99 8.19 -1.58
CA GLY A 240 6.88 9.52 -2.15
C GLY A 240 7.28 10.54 -1.10
N THR A 241 8.08 11.52 -1.51
CA THR A 241 8.24 12.74 -0.72
C THR A 241 6.85 13.29 -0.39
N SER A 242 6.67 13.80 0.83
CA SER A 242 5.41 14.44 1.24
C SER A 242 5.22 15.74 0.43
N ASP A 243 4.66 15.65 -0.77
CA ASP A 243 4.54 16.77 -1.70
C ASP A 243 3.56 17.84 -1.19
N MET A 244 2.59 17.41 -0.39
CA MET A 244 1.59 18.29 0.23
C MET A 244 1.95 18.69 1.66
N GLY A 245 2.90 17.99 2.32
CA GLY A 245 3.36 18.32 3.66
C GLY A 245 2.32 18.09 4.75
N ARG A 246 1.25 17.34 4.48
CA ARG A 246 0.06 17.28 5.35
C ARG A 246 0.34 16.56 6.66
N ASN A 247 1.37 15.71 6.68
CA ASN A 247 1.91 15.07 7.88
C ASN A 247 2.43 16.06 8.93
N LYS A 248 2.52 17.35 8.61
CA LYS A 248 2.98 18.41 9.52
C LYS A 248 1.85 19.29 10.04
N TYR A 249 0.61 19.10 9.59
CA TYR A 249 -0.53 19.91 10.02
C TYR A 249 -0.83 19.70 11.51
N LEU A 250 -0.80 18.44 11.94
CA LEU A 250 -0.82 18.07 13.35
C LEU A 250 0.53 17.48 13.75
N THR A 251 0.98 17.88 14.93
CA THR A 251 2.25 17.48 15.53
C THR A 251 2.03 17.17 17.01
N SER A 252 3.04 16.61 17.66
CA SER A 252 3.01 16.39 19.11
C SER A 252 2.84 17.68 19.91
N GLY A 253 3.15 18.85 19.33
CA GLY A 253 3.03 20.14 19.99
C GLY A 253 1.65 20.80 19.89
N ASN A 254 0.79 20.37 18.96
CA ASN A 254 -0.50 21.05 18.71
C ASN A 254 -1.72 20.11 18.69
N ILE A 255 -1.54 18.78 18.70
CA ILE A 255 -2.66 17.82 18.66
C ILE A 255 -3.61 17.95 19.86
N ASP A 256 -3.09 18.19 21.07
CA ASP A 256 -3.94 18.33 22.26
C ASP A 256 -4.85 19.56 22.16
N PHE A 257 -4.36 20.65 21.55
CA PHE A 257 -5.18 21.83 21.29
C PHE A 257 -6.30 21.51 20.29
N TYR A 258 -5.99 20.82 19.20
CA TYR A 258 -6.99 20.34 18.23
C TYR A 258 -8.07 19.47 18.90
N LEU A 259 -7.67 18.52 19.73
CA LEU A 259 -8.61 17.63 20.44
C LEU A 259 -9.44 18.36 21.51
N ASN A 260 -8.92 19.44 22.09
CA ASN A 260 -9.71 20.30 22.96
C ASN A 260 -10.72 21.14 22.17
N LEU A 261 -10.40 21.59 20.96
CA LEU A 261 -11.38 22.22 20.07
C LEU A 261 -12.53 21.26 19.73
N VAL A 262 -12.22 19.99 19.47
CA VAL A 262 -13.23 18.93 19.23
C VAL A 262 -14.19 18.77 20.41
N LYS A 263 -13.70 18.85 21.65
CA LYS A 263 -14.54 18.78 22.87
C LYS A 263 -15.31 20.08 23.15
N GLY A 264 -14.96 21.17 22.46
CA GLY A 264 -15.42 22.51 22.76
C GLY A 264 -14.54 23.19 23.82
N ILE A 265 -14.12 24.42 23.51
CA ILE A 265 -13.38 25.28 24.43
C ILE A 265 -14.30 26.43 24.85
N ASN A 266 -14.61 26.53 26.15
CA ASN A 266 -15.44 27.59 26.72
C ASN A 266 -14.60 28.61 27.50
N ARG A 267 -13.54 29.11 26.85
CA ARG A 267 -12.70 30.20 27.34
C ARG A 267 -12.09 30.94 26.15
N GLU A 268 -11.54 32.13 26.41
CA GLU A 268 -10.74 32.83 25.42
C GLU A 268 -9.47 32.04 25.09
N PHE A 269 -9.07 32.09 23.82
CA PHE A 269 -7.83 31.50 23.33
C PHE A 269 -6.63 32.34 23.77
N THR A 270 -5.54 31.66 24.16
CA THR A 270 -4.25 32.33 24.40
C THR A 270 -3.65 32.85 23.10
N GLU A 271 -2.64 33.72 23.17
CA GLU A 271 -1.94 34.21 21.99
C GLU A 271 -1.23 33.08 21.21
N GLU A 272 -0.77 32.02 21.88
CA GLU A 272 -0.21 30.85 21.21
C GLU A 272 -1.28 30.04 20.48
N GLU A 273 -2.45 29.86 21.11
CA GLU A 273 -3.58 29.15 20.52
C GLU A 273 -4.16 29.89 19.31
N LYS A 274 -4.20 31.23 19.35
CA LYS A 274 -4.61 32.05 18.19
C LYS A 274 -3.67 31.84 17.00
N LYS A 275 -2.35 31.81 17.22
CA LYS A 275 -1.37 31.50 16.16
C LYS A 275 -1.57 30.08 15.62
N CYS A 276 -1.87 29.13 16.49
CA CYS A 276 -2.18 27.76 16.08
C CYS A 276 -3.47 27.69 15.26
N LEU A 277 -4.50 28.47 15.60
CA LEU A 277 -5.74 28.58 14.84
C LEU A 277 -5.52 29.19 13.45
N GLU A 278 -4.69 30.23 13.34
CA GLU A 278 -4.32 30.83 12.04
C GLU A 278 -3.64 29.80 11.13
N ASP A 279 -2.72 28.99 11.67
CA ASP A 279 -2.05 27.92 10.92
C ASP A 279 -3.03 26.79 10.55
N PHE A 280 -3.90 26.39 11.47
CA PHE A 280 -4.95 25.40 11.21
C PHE A 280 -5.94 25.87 10.14
N GLU A 281 -6.37 27.14 10.16
CA GLU A 281 -7.27 27.72 9.17
C GLU A 281 -6.61 27.74 7.79
N LYS A 282 -5.35 28.18 7.72
CA LYS A 282 -4.56 28.17 6.48
C LYS A 282 -4.46 26.78 5.84
N HIS A 283 -4.41 25.73 6.65
CA HIS A 283 -4.29 24.34 6.20
C HIS A 283 -5.63 23.60 6.11
N GLY A 284 -6.76 24.27 6.37
CA GLY A 284 -8.09 23.67 6.34
C GLY A 284 -8.33 22.63 7.45
N VAL A 285 -7.51 22.64 8.50
CA VAL A 285 -7.65 21.80 9.70
C VAL A 285 -8.83 22.26 10.55
N VAL A 286 -9.11 23.56 10.54
CA VAL A 286 -10.32 24.17 11.11
C VAL A 286 -11.00 25.07 10.09
N GLU A 287 -12.32 25.12 10.14
CA GLU A 287 -13.14 26.07 9.41
C GLU A 287 -13.63 27.16 10.38
N LYS A 288 -13.36 28.43 10.06
CA LYS A 288 -13.85 29.55 10.86
C LYS A 288 -15.33 29.80 10.55
N ARG A 289 -16.17 29.74 11.59
CA ARG A 289 -17.62 29.99 11.53
C ARG A 289 -17.98 31.14 12.47
N GLY A 290 -17.88 32.37 11.95
CA GLY A 290 -18.02 33.58 12.75
C GLY A 290 -16.95 33.65 13.84
N ASP A 291 -17.38 33.65 15.10
CA ASP A 291 -16.50 33.67 16.28
C ASP A 291 -16.09 32.27 16.76
N SER A 292 -16.53 31.22 16.08
CA SER A 292 -16.22 29.83 16.41
C SER A 292 -15.33 29.17 15.36
N TYR A 293 -14.69 28.07 15.75
CA TYR A 293 -13.87 27.24 14.85
C TYR A 293 -14.46 25.82 14.85
N LYS A 294 -14.74 25.29 13.66
CA LYS A 294 -15.15 23.90 13.44
C LYS A 294 -13.92 23.07 13.06
N PRO A 295 -13.44 22.15 13.91
CA PRO A 295 -12.45 21.16 13.51
C PRO A 295 -12.91 20.33 12.30
N MET A 296 -12.01 20.04 11.36
CA MET A 296 -12.35 19.41 10.08
C MET A 296 -11.78 17.99 9.90
N ILE A 297 -10.98 17.51 10.85
CA ILE A 297 -10.45 16.14 10.89
C ILE A 297 -11.35 15.29 11.81
N PRO A 298 -12.00 14.23 11.28
CA PRO A 298 -12.78 13.31 12.10
C PRO A 298 -11.93 12.62 13.19
N VAL A 299 -12.54 12.39 14.35
CA VAL A 299 -11.85 11.77 15.51
C VAL A 299 -12.66 10.60 16.03
N PHE A 300 -12.03 9.42 16.04
CA PHE A 300 -12.60 8.16 16.49
C PHE A 300 -11.90 7.69 17.78
N THR A 301 -12.61 6.94 18.63
CA THR A 301 -11.94 6.00 19.54
C THR A 301 -11.61 4.72 18.78
N GLU A 302 -10.64 3.94 19.26
CA GLU A 302 -10.34 2.61 18.70
C GLU A 302 -11.60 1.71 18.64
N GLU A 303 -12.49 1.74 19.64
CA GLU A 303 -13.73 0.95 19.63
C GLU A 303 -14.69 1.39 18.53
N VAL A 304 -14.92 2.70 18.38
CA VAL A 304 -15.83 3.22 17.35
C VAL A 304 -15.28 2.97 15.95
N PHE A 305 -13.96 3.11 15.77
CA PHE A 305 -13.31 2.80 14.50
C PHE A 305 -13.41 1.30 14.16
N SER A 306 -13.25 0.42 15.15
CA SER A 306 -13.45 -1.03 14.96
C SER A 306 -14.89 -1.37 14.55
N GLU A 307 -15.89 -0.69 15.11
CA GLU A 307 -17.28 -0.88 14.69
C GLU A 307 -17.53 -0.36 13.26
N LEU A 308 -16.92 0.76 12.87
CA LEU A 308 -16.93 1.24 11.49
C LEU A 308 -16.36 0.19 10.52
N GLU A 309 -15.19 -0.36 10.84
CA GLU A 309 -14.57 -1.42 10.03
C GLU A 309 -15.49 -2.64 9.93
N LYS A 310 -16.12 -3.10 11.02
CA LYS A 310 -17.06 -4.23 10.99
C LYS A 310 -18.27 -3.97 10.10
N ILE A 311 -18.81 -2.76 10.11
CA ILE A 311 -19.95 -2.37 9.26
C ILE A 311 -19.54 -2.46 7.78
N ILE A 312 -18.38 -1.89 7.43
CA ILE A 312 -17.86 -1.86 6.07
C ILE A 312 -17.48 -3.27 5.61
N THR A 313 -16.71 -4.02 6.41
CA THR A 313 -16.29 -5.40 6.13
C THR A 313 -17.48 -6.27 5.77
N ARG A 314 -18.55 -6.28 6.59
CA ARG A 314 -19.74 -7.09 6.30
C ARG A 314 -20.39 -6.73 4.97
N ALA A 315 -20.37 -5.46 4.60
CA ALA A 315 -20.98 -4.99 3.38
C ALA A 315 -20.15 -5.35 2.14
N VAL A 316 -18.82 -5.33 2.21
CA VAL A 316 -17.95 -5.58 1.05
C VAL A 316 -17.74 -7.06 0.73
N ILE A 317 -18.05 -7.99 1.64
CA ILE A 317 -17.90 -9.45 1.43
C ILE A 317 -18.42 -9.94 0.06
N PRO A 318 -19.62 -9.55 -0.42
CA PRO A 318 -20.11 -9.99 -1.73
C PRO A 318 -19.23 -9.53 -2.89
N ILE A 319 -18.73 -8.29 -2.84
CA ILE A 319 -17.84 -7.72 -3.86
C ILE A 319 -16.49 -8.45 -3.84
N VAL A 320 -15.94 -8.67 -2.65
CA VAL A 320 -14.69 -9.44 -2.47
C VAL A 320 -14.82 -10.84 -3.07
N LYS A 321 -15.93 -11.54 -2.78
CA LYS A 321 -16.19 -12.87 -3.33
C LYS A 321 -16.35 -12.85 -4.85
N GLU A 322 -17.05 -11.86 -5.40
CA GLU A 322 -17.22 -11.68 -6.85
C GLU A 322 -15.85 -11.55 -7.54
N ILE A 323 -15.00 -10.64 -7.06
CA ILE A 323 -13.66 -10.42 -7.62
C ILE A 323 -12.81 -11.67 -7.47
N ALA A 324 -12.71 -12.21 -6.25
CA ALA A 324 -11.83 -13.35 -5.97
C ALA A 324 -12.21 -14.58 -6.80
N GLN A 325 -13.49 -14.94 -6.88
CA GLN A 325 -13.93 -16.11 -7.65
C GLN A 325 -13.69 -15.95 -9.15
N ALA A 326 -13.77 -14.73 -9.67
CA ALA A 326 -13.57 -14.48 -11.09
C ALA A 326 -12.10 -14.46 -11.51
N THR A 327 -11.20 -13.98 -10.64
CA THR A 327 -9.78 -13.80 -11.00
C THR A 327 -8.87 -14.92 -10.51
N ASP A 328 -9.25 -15.68 -9.48
CA ASP A 328 -8.39 -16.66 -8.79
C ASP A 328 -7.62 -17.59 -9.72
N LYS A 329 -8.33 -18.38 -10.55
CA LYS A 329 -7.69 -19.37 -11.43
C LYS A 329 -6.71 -18.73 -12.42
N ALA A 330 -7.10 -17.60 -13.01
CA ALA A 330 -6.25 -16.92 -13.97
C ALA A 330 -5.01 -16.30 -13.29
N MET A 331 -5.16 -15.79 -12.06
CA MET A 331 -4.04 -15.30 -11.25
C MET A 331 -3.08 -16.43 -10.86
N GLU A 332 -3.58 -17.62 -10.52
CA GLU A 332 -2.74 -18.79 -10.27
C GLU A 332 -1.91 -19.17 -11.52
N GLU A 333 -2.55 -19.19 -12.69
CA GLU A 333 -1.91 -19.50 -13.97
C GLU A 333 -0.84 -18.46 -14.37
N ILE A 334 -1.00 -17.20 -13.97
CA ILE A 334 -0.03 -16.12 -14.23
C ILE A 334 1.12 -16.14 -13.21
N MET A 335 0.80 -16.23 -11.92
CA MET A 335 1.76 -15.95 -10.84
C MET A 335 2.51 -17.19 -10.35
N LEU A 336 1.83 -18.32 -10.11
CA LEU A 336 2.46 -19.50 -9.51
C LEU A 336 3.63 -20.06 -10.34
N PRO A 337 3.59 -20.04 -11.70
CA PRO A 337 4.74 -20.45 -12.50
C PRO A 337 5.98 -19.60 -12.29
N GLU A 338 5.85 -18.35 -11.86
CA GLU A 338 6.99 -17.46 -11.60
C GLU A 338 7.55 -17.70 -10.19
N MET A 339 6.72 -18.08 -9.21
CA MET A 339 7.10 -18.23 -7.79
C MET A 339 7.92 -19.48 -7.42
N ARG A 340 8.53 -20.17 -8.40
CA ARG A 340 9.18 -21.50 -8.26
C ARG A 340 10.34 -21.55 -7.26
N GLY A 341 11.02 -20.43 -7.02
CA GLY A 341 12.16 -20.32 -6.10
C GLY A 341 11.80 -20.33 -4.61
N VAL A 342 10.51 -20.17 -4.26
CA VAL A 342 10.10 -19.85 -2.87
C VAL A 342 9.09 -20.85 -2.30
N LYS A 343 9.35 -22.13 -2.50
CA LYS A 343 8.44 -23.24 -2.13
C LYS A 343 8.00 -23.24 -0.67
N GLU A 344 8.86 -22.79 0.25
CA GLU A 344 8.60 -22.82 1.70
C GLU A 344 7.66 -21.70 2.19
N ARG A 345 7.30 -20.75 1.31
CA ARG A 345 6.46 -19.58 1.65
C ARG A 345 5.50 -19.21 0.52
N ILE A 346 5.27 -20.13 -0.41
CA ILE A 346 4.58 -19.80 -1.67
C ILE A 346 3.18 -19.27 -1.39
N ASP A 347 2.44 -19.87 -0.45
CA ASP A 347 1.07 -19.47 -0.11
C ASP A 347 1.03 -18.06 0.51
N GLN A 348 1.89 -17.80 1.50
CA GLN A 348 2.00 -16.47 2.11
C GLN A 348 2.34 -15.38 1.09
N LEU A 349 3.35 -15.63 0.27
CA LEU A 349 3.88 -14.63 -0.67
C LEU A 349 2.97 -14.46 -1.89
N TYR A 350 2.28 -15.53 -2.29
CA TYR A 350 1.28 -15.51 -3.34
C TYR A 350 0.13 -14.61 -2.91
N VAL A 351 -0.46 -14.87 -1.74
CA VAL A 351 -1.59 -14.09 -1.25
C VAL A 351 -1.20 -12.64 -0.95
N PHE A 352 0.00 -12.38 -0.41
CA PHE A 352 0.49 -11.02 -0.22
C PHE A 352 0.49 -10.24 -1.55
N TRP A 353 1.07 -10.82 -2.59
CA TRP A 353 1.21 -10.16 -3.88
C TRP A 353 -0.13 -10.10 -4.63
N LEU A 354 -0.92 -11.16 -4.59
CA LEU A 354 -2.28 -11.24 -5.12
C LEU A 354 -3.15 -10.10 -4.57
N CYS A 355 -3.15 -9.89 -3.26
CA CYS A 355 -3.92 -8.81 -2.63
C CYS A 355 -3.50 -7.42 -3.10
N SER A 356 -2.26 -7.22 -3.55
CA SER A 356 -1.82 -5.93 -4.11
C SER A 356 -2.42 -5.65 -5.49
N PHE A 357 -2.77 -6.69 -6.26
CA PHE A 357 -3.47 -6.55 -7.55
C PHE A 357 -4.99 -6.46 -7.38
N LEU A 358 -5.55 -7.11 -6.38
CA LEU A 358 -7.00 -7.14 -6.14
C LEU A 358 -7.55 -5.88 -5.45
N SER A 359 -6.67 -4.98 -4.99
CA SER A 359 -7.04 -3.71 -4.37
C SER A 359 -7.60 -2.74 -5.42
N PRO A 360 -8.89 -2.39 -5.41
CA PRO A 360 -9.47 -1.46 -6.38
C PRO A 360 -9.27 0.02 -5.95
N ARG A 361 -8.27 0.29 -5.08
CA ARG A 361 -8.13 1.59 -4.42
C ARG A 361 -7.92 2.71 -5.43
N GLN A 362 -7.04 2.50 -6.40
CA GLN A 362 -6.66 3.54 -7.37
C GLN A 362 -7.84 3.88 -8.29
N GLU A 363 -8.58 2.87 -8.73
CA GLU A 363 -9.79 2.95 -9.53
C GLU A 363 -10.92 3.63 -8.75
N LEU A 364 -11.07 3.31 -7.46
CA LEU A 364 -12.08 3.89 -6.59
C LEU A 364 -11.87 5.39 -6.36
N TYR A 365 -10.63 5.83 -6.12
CA TYR A 365 -10.33 7.26 -6.05
C TYR A 365 -10.51 7.95 -7.40
N TRP A 366 -10.13 7.31 -8.51
CA TRP A 366 -10.39 7.87 -9.84
C TRP A 366 -11.89 8.07 -10.07
N TYR A 367 -12.72 7.08 -9.74
CA TYR A 367 -14.18 7.16 -9.85
C TYR A 367 -14.73 8.30 -8.99
N GLY A 368 -14.35 8.32 -7.71
CA GLY A 368 -14.78 9.35 -6.76
C GLY A 368 -14.50 10.77 -7.23
N MET A 369 -13.33 10.97 -7.87
CA MET A 369 -12.88 12.27 -8.31
C MET A 369 -13.48 12.74 -9.63
N ASN A 370 -13.68 11.82 -10.57
CA ASN A 370 -14.02 12.16 -11.96
C ASN A 370 -15.48 11.87 -12.31
N VAL A 371 -16.17 11.05 -11.51
CA VAL A 371 -17.57 10.66 -11.74
C VAL A 371 -18.44 11.22 -10.61
N GLU A 372 -18.38 10.60 -9.43
CA GLU A 372 -19.11 11.03 -8.25
C GLU A 372 -18.58 10.33 -6.99
N GLY A 373 -18.79 10.94 -5.84
CA GLY A 373 -18.55 10.30 -4.54
C GLY A 373 -17.55 11.04 -3.65
N LEU A 374 -16.70 11.91 -4.22
CA LEU A 374 -15.79 12.75 -3.44
C LEU A 374 -16.12 14.24 -3.58
N GLU A 375 -16.06 14.96 -2.45
CA GLU A 375 -16.08 16.42 -2.46
C GLU A 375 -14.68 16.92 -2.79
N ILE A 376 -14.49 17.50 -3.97
CA ILE A 376 -13.16 17.90 -4.45
C ILE A 376 -12.69 19.19 -3.76
N PRO A 377 -11.57 19.16 -3.01
CA PRO A 377 -11.02 20.36 -2.41
C PRO A 377 -10.62 21.38 -3.48
N LYS A 378 -10.89 22.66 -3.23
CA LYS A 378 -10.39 23.76 -4.09
C LYS A 378 -8.86 23.84 -4.08
N ASP A 379 -8.26 23.56 -2.93
CA ASP A 379 -6.82 23.44 -2.75
C ASP A 379 -6.52 22.25 -1.84
N TYR A 380 -5.87 21.23 -2.39
CA TYR A 380 -5.47 20.03 -1.65
C TYR A 380 -4.46 20.32 -0.52
N LYS A 381 -3.68 21.42 -0.60
CA LYS A 381 -2.74 21.86 0.45
C LYS A 381 -3.40 22.71 1.54
N ALA A 382 -4.68 23.04 1.37
CA ALA A 382 -5.49 23.76 2.34
C ALA A 382 -6.77 22.99 2.66
N SER A 383 -6.66 21.67 2.76
CA SER A 383 -7.76 20.77 3.05
C SER A 383 -7.36 19.70 4.06
N ALA A 384 -8.28 19.37 4.96
CA ALA A 384 -8.18 18.24 5.87
C ALA A 384 -8.83 16.94 5.33
N ALA A 385 -9.39 16.94 4.12
CA ALA A 385 -10.02 15.75 3.54
C ALA A 385 -9.01 14.58 3.44
N ALA A 386 -9.43 13.35 3.76
CA ALA A 386 -8.54 12.17 3.85
C ALA A 386 -7.61 12.13 5.07
N LEU A 387 -7.77 13.06 6.03
CA LEU A 387 -7.15 12.96 7.34
C LEU A 387 -8.15 12.40 8.35
N TYR A 388 -7.70 11.57 9.29
CA TYR A 388 -8.50 11.16 10.44
C TYR A 388 -7.62 10.78 11.62
N ILE A 389 -8.17 10.90 12.83
CA ILE A 389 -7.48 10.55 14.08
C ILE A 389 -8.18 9.36 14.74
N ILE A 390 -7.39 8.42 15.23
CA ILE A 390 -7.87 7.36 16.13
C ILE A 390 -7.17 7.55 17.48
N LYS A 391 -7.97 7.52 18.56
CA LYS A 391 -7.55 7.72 19.94
C LYS A 391 -7.63 6.44 20.75
#